data_AF-A0AAJ0RPD3-F1
#
_entry.id   AF-A0AAJ0RPD3-F1
#
_cell.length_a   1.000
_cell.length_b   1.000
_cell.length_c   1.000
_cell.angle_alpha   90.00
_cell.angle_beta   90.00
_cell.angle_gamma   90.00
#
_symmetry.space_group_name_H-M   'P 1'
#
loop_
_entity.id
_entity.type
_entity.pdbx_description
1 polymer ?
#
loop_
_entity_poly.entity_id
_entity_poly.type
_entity_poly.pdbx_seq_one_letter_code
_entity_poly.pdbx_strand_id
1 'polypeptide(L)'
;MSKQTIIPEKINKPIQLLGAWLAGLFSVDSCFLFAASQMPTGSFESLALVGAAIVNVPVFLIAVFLLQTRFRPELQEDSYYSTYLSQKTNEPISVRKEDGRLTELSQKIASLELAVTERQAPGSSGELLKGVLFGVNEFLPSRDDVKSVLRSKGILGVSSFGNPDLPPPKFAAAISEHLPKQVSNYIIEIAKESGATHYAFFDNHEEETAEDVLFGAYHADSFEIA
;
A
#
# COMPACT_ATOMS: atom_id res chain seq x y z
N MET A 1 -6.53 -4.34 32.52
CA MET A 1 -6.50 -5.57 31.70
C MET A 1 -7.02 -5.22 30.31
N SER A 2 -6.13 -5.14 29.32
CA SER A 2 -6.52 -4.85 27.93
C SER A 2 -7.14 -6.10 27.30
N LYS A 3 -8.40 -6.01 26.87
CA LYS A 3 -9.10 -7.07 26.13
C LYS A 3 -8.46 -7.20 24.75
N GLN A 4 -7.54 -8.15 24.59
CA GLN A 4 -7.08 -8.58 23.27
C GLN A 4 -8.19 -9.38 22.60
N THR A 5 -8.97 -8.70 21.77
CA THR A 5 -10.01 -9.31 20.94
C THR A 5 -9.30 -9.94 19.75
N ILE A 6 -9.12 -11.27 19.76
CA ILE A 6 -8.54 -11.99 18.63
C ILE A 6 -9.55 -11.90 17.48
N ILE A 7 -9.18 -11.22 16.39
CA ILE A 7 -9.99 -11.12 15.16
C ILE A 7 -9.63 -12.32 14.28
N PRO A 8 -10.51 -13.33 14.12
CA PRO A 8 -10.19 -14.56 13.37
C PRO A 8 -9.88 -14.30 11.89
N GLU A 9 -10.50 -13.27 11.30
CA GLU A 9 -10.34 -12.86 9.90
C GLU A 9 -8.98 -12.22 9.55
N LYS A 10 -8.10 -12.02 10.55
CA LYS A 10 -6.72 -11.56 10.32
C LYS A 10 -5.67 -12.67 10.46
N ILE A 11 -6.09 -13.91 10.72
CA ILE A 11 -5.22 -15.09 10.75
C ILE A 11 -4.99 -15.60 9.33
N ASN A 12 -4.27 -14.81 8.52
CA ASN A 12 -4.19 -15.02 7.08
C ASN A 12 -2.89 -15.73 6.69
N LYS A 13 -1.96 -15.86 7.64
CA LYS A 13 -0.67 -16.50 7.39
C LYS A 13 -0.71 -17.94 7.92
N PRO A 14 -0.36 -18.95 7.10
CA PRO A 14 -0.29 -20.36 7.52
C PRO A 14 0.55 -20.59 8.80
N ILE A 15 1.51 -19.70 9.07
CA ILE A 15 2.35 -19.73 10.28
C ILE A 15 1.59 -19.38 11.57
N GLN A 16 0.54 -18.57 11.49
CA GLN A 16 -0.28 -18.19 12.67
C GLN A 16 -1.25 -19.32 13.05
N LEU A 17 -1.81 -20.01 12.06
CA LEU A 17 -2.61 -21.22 12.30
C LEU A 17 -1.77 -22.31 12.97
N LEU A 18 -0.51 -22.49 12.54
CA LEU A 18 0.44 -23.40 13.16
C LEU A 18 0.69 -23.07 14.64
N GLY A 19 0.83 -21.79 14.97
CA GLY A 19 1.01 -21.34 16.36
C GLY A 19 -0.18 -21.67 17.25
N ALA A 20 -1.41 -21.52 16.75
CA ALA A 20 -2.63 -21.87 17.49
C ALA A 20 -2.72 -23.38 17.77
N TRP A 21 -2.39 -24.21 16.77
CA TRP A 21 -2.34 -25.66 16.92
C TRP A 21 -1.28 -26.13 17.92
N LEU A 22 -0.11 -25.48 17.94
CA LEU A 22 0.97 -25.80 18.88
C LEU A 22 0.61 -25.42 20.32
N ALA A 23 -0.05 -24.27 20.52
CA ALA A 23 -0.60 -23.88 21.81
C ALA A 23 -1.67 -24.87 22.30
N GLY A 24 -2.53 -25.35 21.39
CA GLY A 24 -3.52 -26.39 21.68
C GLY A 24 -2.88 -27.71 22.11
N LEU A 25 -1.87 -28.20 21.37
CA LEU A 25 -1.14 -29.42 21.72
C LEU A 25 -0.51 -29.30 23.12
N PHE A 26 0.21 -28.19 23.36
CA PHE A 26 0.85 -27.95 24.65
C PHE A 26 -0.15 -27.95 25.81
N SER A 27 -1.33 -27.33 25.61
CA SER A 27 -2.39 -27.31 26.62
C SER A 27 -2.95 -28.70 26.92
N VAL A 28 -3.16 -29.52 25.89
CA VAL A 28 -3.74 -30.87 26.05
C VAL A 28 -2.74 -31.82 26.71
N ASP A 29 -1.50 -31.84 26.24
CA ASP A 29 -0.47 -32.72 26.81
C ASP A 29 -0.14 -32.33 28.26
N SER A 30 -0.12 -31.03 28.57
CA SER A 30 0.02 -30.55 29.94
C SER A 30 -1.11 -31.06 30.85
N CYS A 31 -2.35 -31.09 30.34
CA CYS A 31 -3.49 -31.61 31.08
C CYS A 31 -3.37 -33.13 31.32
N PHE A 32 -2.94 -33.89 30.32
CA PHE A 32 -2.75 -35.33 30.44
C PHE A 32 -1.63 -35.69 31.42
N LEU A 33 -0.48 -35.02 31.33
CA LEU A 33 0.65 -35.23 32.24
C LEU A 33 0.31 -34.81 33.67
N PHE A 34 -0.41 -33.70 33.85
CA PHE A 34 -0.86 -33.24 35.16
C PHE A 34 -1.90 -34.18 35.79
N ALA A 35 -2.84 -34.68 34.99
CA ALA A 35 -3.80 -35.69 35.47
C ALA A 35 -3.08 -36.99 35.85
N ALA A 36 -2.13 -37.45 35.03
CA ALA A 36 -1.34 -38.65 35.29
C ALA A 36 -0.46 -38.53 36.55
N SER A 37 0.05 -37.32 36.87
CA SER A 37 0.87 -37.09 38.07
C SER A 37 0.09 -37.12 39.38
N GLN A 38 -1.23 -36.91 39.33
CA GLN A 38 -2.11 -36.95 40.50
C GLN A 38 -2.69 -38.35 40.75
N MET A 39 -2.42 -39.30 39.85
CA MET A 39 -2.90 -40.68 39.97
C MET A 39 -1.88 -41.57 40.71
N PRO A 40 -2.33 -42.67 41.33
CA PRO A 40 -1.44 -43.64 41.95
C PRO A 40 -0.40 -44.18 40.97
N THR A 41 0.83 -44.35 41.46
CA THR A 41 1.96 -44.86 40.68
C THR A 41 1.68 -46.29 40.20
N GLY A 42 1.79 -46.50 38.89
CA GLY A 42 1.53 -47.80 38.26
C GLY A 42 0.07 -48.06 37.88
N SER A 43 -0.83 -47.08 38.05
CA SER A 43 -2.19 -47.16 37.51
C SER A 43 -2.17 -47.22 35.98
N PHE A 44 -3.05 -48.04 35.41
CA PHE A 44 -3.16 -48.20 33.96
C PHE A 44 -3.60 -46.88 33.30
N GLU A 45 -4.45 -46.10 33.98
CA GLU A 45 -4.92 -44.81 33.52
C GLU A 45 -3.77 -43.80 33.39
N SER A 46 -2.85 -43.75 34.36
CA SER A 46 -1.67 -42.88 34.32
C SER A 46 -0.74 -43.27 33.17
N LEU A 47 -0.49 -44.57 32.99
CA LEU A 47 0.32 -45.07 31.86
C LEU A 47 -0.32 -44.77 30.50
N ALA A 48 -1.65 -44.90 30.38
CA ALA A 48 -2.38 -44.59 29.16
C ALA A 48 -2.31 -43.09 28.82
N LEU A 49 -2.45 -42.20 29.81
CA LEU A 49 -2.35 -40.75 29.62
C LEU A 49 -0.95 -40.29 29.23
N VAL A 50 0.09 -40.84 29.87
CA VAL A 50 1.49 -40.56 29.51
C VAL A 50 1.80 -41.09 28.11
N GLY A 51 1.35 -42.30 27.78
CA GLY A 51 1.48 -42.86 26.43
C GLY A 51 0.77 -42.02 25.37
N ALA A 52 -0.45 -41.55 25.67
CA ALA A 52 -1.21 -40.66 24.79
C ALA A 52 -0.45 -39.34 24.53
N ALA A 53 0.10 -38.70 25.56
CA ALA A 53 0.89 -37.48 25.41
C ALA A 53 2.16 -37.71 24.56
N ILE A 54 2.87 -38.83 24.76
CA ILE A 54 4.05 -39.19 23.97
C ILE A 54 3.71 -39.41 22.50
N VAL A 55 2.60 -40.08 22.19
CA VAL A 55 2.16 -40.36 20.81
C VAL A 55 1.58 -39.11 20.13
N ASN A 56 0.99 -38.18 20.90
CA ASN A 56 0.40 -36.96 20.37
C ASN A 56 1.41 -36.10 19.61
N VAL A 57 2.63 -35.96 20.16
CA VAL A 57 3.71 -35.16 19.58
C VAL A 57 4.12 -35.61 18.16
N PRO A 58 4.52 -36.88 17.92
CA PRO A 58 4.88 -37.34 16.58
C PRO A 58 3.70 -37.32 15.61
N VAL A 59 2.47 -37.66 16.06
CA VAL A 59 1.26 -37.57 15.22
C VAL A 59 1.03 -36.12 14.78
N PHE A 60 1.16 -35.17 15.71
CA PHE A 60 1.04 -33.75 15.42
C PHE A 60 2.09 -33.26 14.43
N LEU A 61 3.36 -33.63 14.63
CA LEU A 61 4.44 -33.24 13.71
C LEU A 61 4.22 -33.81 12.30
N ILE A 62 3.74 -35.04 12.18
CA ILE A 62 3.37 -35.63 10.88
C ILE A 62 2.20 -34.88 10.25
N ALA A 63 1.17 -34.53 11.03
CA ALA A 63 0.02 -33.77 10.54
C ALA A 63 0.44 -32.38 10.03
N VAL A 64 1.27 -31.66 10.80
CA VAL A 64 1.84 -30.38 10.39
C VAL A 64 2.67 -30.52 9.12
N PHE A 65 3.54 -31.53 9.06
CA PHE A 65 4.37 -31.79 7.89
C PHE A 65 3.52 -32.08 6.64
N LEU A 66 2.46 -32.89 6.77
CA LEU A 66 1.51 -33.16 5.69
C LEU A 66 0.75 -31.91 5.25
N LEU A 67 0.32 -31.06 6.20
CA LEU A 67 -0.33 -29.79 5.88
C LEU A 67 0.59 -28.86 5.10
N GLN A 68 1.86 -28.75 5.52
CA GLN A 68 2.85 -27.88 4.88
C GLN A 68 3.31 -28.38 3.50
N THR A 69 3.32 -29.70 3.26
CA THR A 69 3.85 -30.29 2.02
C THR A 69 2.76 -30.64 1.01
N ARG A 70 1.65 -31.23 1.46
CA ARG A 70 0.59 -31.77 0.59
C ARG A 70 -0.59 -30.81 0.43
N PHE A 71 -1.00 -30.17 1.51
CA PHE A 71 -2.18 -29.28 1.53
C PHE A 71 -1.81 -27.79 1.43
N ARG A 72 -0.54 -27.48 1.13
CA ARG A 72 -0.09 -26.12 0.84
C ARG A 72 -0.93 -25.40 -0.22
N PRO A 73 -1.41 -26.06 -1.31
CA PRO A 73 -2.26 -25.40 -2.31
C PRO A 73 -3.69 -25.16 -1.82
N GLU A 74 -4.21 -25.98 -0.91
CA GLU A 74 -5.58 -25.89 -0.38
C GLU A 74 -5.71 -24.85 0.74
N LEU A 75 -4.59 -24.49 1.37
CA LEU A 75 -4.49 -23.41 2.37
C LEU A 75 -4.04 -22.07 1.77
N GLN A 76 -3.90 -21.99 0.45
CA GLN A 76 -3.64 -20.73 -0.27
C GLN A 76 -4.95 -20.03 -0.62
N GLU A 77 -4.88 -18.71 -0.77
CA GLU A 77 -6.02 -17.89 -1.20
C GLU A 77 -6.62 -18.44 -2.51
N ASP A 78 -7.95 -18.39 -2.61
CA ASP A 78 -8.83 -19.06 -3.59
C ASP A 78 -8.41 -18.88 -5.08
N SER A 79 -7.63 -17.83 -5.37
CA SER A 79 -7.05 -17.55 -6.69
C SER A 79 -6.00 -18.56 -7.14
N TYR A 80 -5.23 -19.12 -6.22
CA TYR A 80 -4.22 -20.15 -6.52
C TYR A 80 -4.84 -21.55 -6.60
N TYR A 81 -5.91 -21.82 -5.87
CA TYR A 81 -6.62 -23.11 -5.89
C TYR A 81 -7.33 -23.35 -7.23
N SER A 82 -8.00 -22.34 -7.77
CA SER A 82 -8.65 -22.39 -9.10
C SER A 82 -7.65 -22.60 -10.25
N THR A 83 -6.45 -22.00 -10.14
CA THR A 83 -5.35 -22.20 -11.12
C THR A 83 -4.73 -23.60 -11.01
N TYR A 84 -4.59 -24.15 -9.79
CA TYR A 84 -4.07 -25.50 -9.58
C TYR A 84 -5.05 -26.59 -10.04
N LEU A 85 -6.36 -26.41 -9.80
CA LEU A 85 -7.40 -27.35 -10.21
C LEU A 85 -7.58 -27.38 -11.75
N SER A 86 -7.48 -26.22 -12.40
CA SER A 86 -7.56 -26.11 -13.87
C SER A 86 -6.38 -26.76 -14.58
N GLN A 87 -5.17 -26.68 -14.01
CA GLN A 87 -3.99 -27.37 -14.55
C GLN A 87 -4.05 -28.90 -14.42
N LYS A 88 -4.70 -29.42 -13.37
CA LYS A 88 -4.71 -30.86 -13.07
C LYS A 88 -5.87 -31.62 -13.72
N THR A 89 -6.98 -30.94 -13.99
CA THR A 89 -8.23 -31.62 -14.40
C THR A 89 -8.42 -31.66 -15.92
N ASN A 90 -7.66 -30.89 -16.71
CA ASN A 90 -7.81 -30.81 -18.17
C ASN A 90 -9.28 -30.62 -18.61
N GLU A 91 -10.10 -30.06 -17.73
CA GLU A 91 -11.49 -29.77 -18.03
C GLU A 91 -11.50 -28.55 -18.95
N PRO A 92 -12.07 -28.66 -20.16
CA PRO A 92 -12.19 -27.54 -21.05
C PRO A 92 -13.05 -26.51 -20.35
N ILE A 93 -12.41 -25.41 -19.93
CA ILE A 93 -13.07 -24.27 -19.34
C ILE A 93 -14.09 -23.82 -20.36
N SER A 94 -15.38 -24.07 -20.08
CA SER A 94 -16.46 -23.28 -20.67
C SER A 94 -16.21 -21.87 -20.14
N VAL A 95 -15.39 -21.11 -20.86
CA VAL A 95 -15.18 -19.68 -20.62
C VAL A 95 -16.56 -19.09 -20.48
N ARG A 96 -16.95 -18.77 -19.23
CA ARG A 96 -18.20 -18.05 -19.01
C ARG A 96 -18.06 -16.79 -19.84
N LYS A 97 -19.11 -16.44 -20.61
CA LYS A 97 -19.10 -15.27 -21.51
C LYS A 97 -18.59 -13.99 -20.84
N GLU A 98 -18.61 -13.93 -19.52
CA GLU A 98 -18.07 -12.87 -18.67
C GLU A 98 -16.53 -12.77 -18.72
N ASP A 99 -15.78 -13.88 -18.68
CA ASP A 99 -14.30 -13.86 -18.74
C ASP A 99 -13.79 -13.54 -20.16
N GLY A 100 -14.51 -14.01 -21.18
CA GLY A 100 -14.28 -13.62 -22.56
C GLY A 100 -14.51 -12.13 -22.77
N ARG A 101 -15.58 -11.58 -22.16
CA ARG A 101 -15.86 -10.14 -22.18
C ARG A 101 -14.82 -9.34 -21.41
N LEU A 102 -14.31 -9.83 -20.28
CA LEU A 102 -13.23 -9.17 -19.54
C LEU A 102 -11.95 -9.15 -20.35
N THR A 103 -11.62 -10.24 -21.04
CA THR A 103 -10.44 -10.29 -21.91
C THR A 103 -10.58 -9.35 -23.10
N GLU A 104 -11.76 -9.29 -23.71
CA GLU A 104 -12.07 -8.35 -24.81
C GLU A 104 -12.07 -6.89 -24.32
N LEU A 105 -12.59 -6.64 -23.11
CA LEU A 105 -12.53 -5.32 -22.45
C LEU A 105 -11.10 -4.93 -22.14
N SER A 106 -10.28 -5.82 -21.59
CA SER A 106 -8.86 -5.58 -21.33
C SER A 106 -8.08 -5.33 -22.62
N GLN A 107 -8.39 -6.04 -23.70
CA GLN A 107 -7.80 -5.77 -25.01
C GLN A 107 -8.26 -4.43 -25.58
N LYS A 108 -9.54 -4.07 -25.44
CA LYS A 108 -10.05 -2.76 -25.84
C LYS A 108 -9.42 -1.64 -25.01
N ILE A 109 -9.30 -1.81 -23.70
CA ILE A 109 -8.63 -0.87 -22.79
C ILE A 109 -7.16 -0.75 -23.19
N ALA A 110 -6.44 -1.84 -23.39
CA ALA A 110 -5.04 -1.79 -23.84
C ALA A 110 -4.89 -1.10 -25.20
N SER A 111 -5.81 -1.33 -26.15
CA SER A 111 -5.81 -0.65 -27.45
C SER A 111 -6.20 0.83 -27.35
N LEU A 112 -7.06 1.18 -26.40
CA LEU A 112 -7.44 2.56 -26.08
C LEU A 112 -6.31 3.26 -25.36
N GLU A 113 -5.60 2.60 -24.45
CA GLU A 113 -4.39 3.10 -23.79
C GLU A 113 -3.31 3.34 -24.84
N LEU A 114 -3.03 2.38 -25.73
CA LEU A 114 -2.10 2.56 -26.83
C LEU A 114 -2.53 3.70 -27.76
N ALA A 115 -3.81 3.80 -28.11
CA ALA A 115 -4.33 4.90 -28.93
C ALA A 115 -4.32 6.25 -28.20
N VAL A 116 -4.44 6.26 -26.86
CA VAL A 116 -4.30 7.45 -26.02
C VAL A 116 -2.84 7.84 -25.91
N THR A 117 -1.92 6.89 -25.74
CA THR A 117 -0.47 7.11 -25.74
C THR A 117 0.04 7.56 -27.11
N GLU A 118 -0.49 7.02 -28.21
CA GLU A 118 -0.16 7.46 -29.58
C GLU A 118 -0.83 8.80 -29.95
N ARG A 119 -2.01 9.11 -29.38
CA ARG A 119 -2.60 10.47 -29.46
C ARG A 119 -1.91 11.47 -28.52
N GLN A 120 -1.19 10.98 -27.51
CA GLN A 120 -0.27 11.74 -26.66
C GLN A 120 1.13 11.78 -27.29
N ALA A 121 1.23 12.24 -28.55
CA ALA A 121 2.32 13.16 -28.86
C ALA A 121 2.23 14.31 -27.83
N PRO A 122 3.34 14.84 -27.27
CA PRO A 122 3.36 15.60 -26.02
C PRO A 122 2.26 16.66 -26.00
N GLY A 123 1.12 16.28 -25.42
CA GLY A 123 -0.09 17.06 -25.39
C GLY A 123 0.17 18.17 -24.41
N SER A 124 0.19 19.40 -24.93
CA SER A 124 0.38 20.69 -24.25
C SER A 124 0.56 20.60 -22.74
N SER A 125 1.71 21.05 -22.23
CA SER A 125 2.03 21.36 -20.83
C SER A 125 0.86 21.70 -19.89
N GLY A 126 -0.19 22.37 -20.38
CA GLY A 126 -1.40 22.68 -19.63
C GLY A 126 -2.31 21.49 -19.28
N GLU A 127 -2.17 20.31 -19.89
CA GLU A 127 -3.00 19.14 -19.56
C GLU A 127 -2.51 18.40 -18.32
N LEU A 128 -1.18 18.35 -18.10
CA LEU A 128 -0.57 17.79 -16.89
C LEU A 128 -0.88 18.59 -15.63
N LEU A 129 -1.20 19.88 -15.79
CA LEU A 129 -1.48 20.81 -14.71
C LEU A 129 -2.98 20.97 -14.42
N LYS A 130 -3.86 20.23 -15.13
CA LYS A 130 -5.31 20.28 -14.88
C LYS A 130 -5.61 19.73 -13.49
N GLY A 131 -6.23 20.58 -12.66
CA GLY A 131 -6.69 20.22 -11.32
C GLY A 131 -5.68 20.45 -10.20
N VAL A 132 -4.45 20.88 -10.52
CA VAL A 132 -3.44 21.27 -9.53
C VAL A 132 -3.72 22.70 -9.06
N LEU A 133 -3.82 22.90 -7.75
CA LEU A 133 -4.03 24.20 -7.13
C LEU A 133 -2.70 24.84 -6.74
N PHE A 134 -2.48 26.07 -7.21
CA PHE A 134 -1.25 26.82 -6.99
C PHE A 134 -1.49 28.01 -6.07
N GLY A 135 -0.63 28.18 -5.07
CA GLY A 135 -0.51 29.37 -4.26
C GLY A 135 0.77 30.13 -4.55
N VAL A 136 0.72 31.46 -4.50
CA VAL A 136 1.90 32.34 -4.59
C VAL A 136 1.94 33.29 -3.39
N ASN A 137 3.09 33.35 -2.73
CA ASN A 137 3.27 34.21 -1.57
C ASN A 137 3.20 35.71 -1.97
N GLU A 138 2.39 36.50 -1.28
CA GLU A 138 2.22 37.94 -1.53
C GLU A 138 3.47 38.76 -1.26
N PHE A 139 4.30 38.30 -0.32
CA PHE A 139 5.55 38.96 0.07
C PHE A 139 6.77 38.46 -0.72
N LEU A 140 6.57 37.64 -1.75
CA LEU A 140 7.63 37.20 -2.65
C LEU A 140 8.03 38.34 -3.59
N PRO A 141 9.32 38.77 -3.62
CA PRO A 141 9.75 39.87 -4.50
C PRO A 141 9.50 39.61 -6.00
N SER A 142 9.60 38.35 -6.43
CA SER A 142 9.40 37.91 -7.82
C SER A 142 7.98 37.40 -8.11
N ARG A 143 6.99 37.79 -7.29
CA ARG A 143 5.58 37.34 -7.41
C ARG A 143 5.03 37.53 -8.83
N ASP A 144 5.25 38.69 -9.43
CA ASP A 144 4.69 39.01 -10.75
C ASP A 144 5.34 38.18 -11.86
N ASP A 145 6.64 37.89 -11.71
CA ASP A 145 7.38 37.01 -12.61
C ASP A 145 6.82 35.59 -12.53
N VAL A 146 6.64 35.04 -11.32
CA VAL A 146 6.03 33.71 -11.11
C VAL A 146 4.64 33.65 -11.73
N LYS A 147 3.79 34.64 -11.47
CA LYS A 147 2.44 34.69 -12.06
C LYS A 147 2.47 34.75 -13.58
N SER A 148 3.44 35.46 -14.17
CA SER A 148 3.59 35.54 -15.62
C SER A 148 3.99 34.18 -16.23
N VAL A 149 4.90 33.45 -15.58
CA VAL A 149 5.33 32.11 -16.00
C VAL A 149 4.17 31.13 -15.89
N LEU A 150 3.47 31.09 -14.75
CA LEU A 150 2.30 30.23 -14.56
C LEU A 150 1.21 30.50 -15.61
N ARG A 151 0.95 31.77 -15.92
CA ARG A 151 0.00 32.16 -16.97
C ARG A 151 0.43 31.71 -18.36
N SER A 152 1.74 31.76 -18.67
CA SER A 152 2.29 31.27 -19.94
C SER A 152 2.13 29.75 -20.11
N LYS A 153 2.08 29.01 -19.00
CA LYS A 153 1.87 27.56 -18.96
C LYS A 153 0.38 27.17 -18.90
N GLY A 154 -0.54 28.14 -18.96
CA GLY A 154 -1.97 27.88 -19.01
C GLY A 154 -2.67 27.82 -17.65
N ILE A 155 -1.99 28.17 -16.55
CA ILE A 155 -2.60 28.25 -15.21
C ILE A 155 -3.32 29.59 -15.09
N LEU A 156 -4.65 29.53 -14.91
CA LEU A 156 -5.52 30.71 -14.88
C LEU A 156 -5.80 31.22 -13.46
N GLY A 157 -5.74 30.34 -12.47
CA GLY A 157 -6.06 30.66 -11.07
C GLY A 157 -4.87 30.35 -10.17
N VAL A 158 -4.49 31.32 -9.34
CA VAL A 158 -3.54 31.14 -8.24
C VAL A 158 -4.14 31.76 -6.98
N SER A 159 -4.04 31.09 -5.85
CA SER A 159 -4.32 31.70 -4.56
C SER A 159 -3.16 32.59 -4.15
N SER A 160 -3.46 33.60 -3.35
CA SER A 160 -2.45 34.43 -2.71
C SER A 160 -2.41 34.06 -1.23
N PHE A 161 -1.22 33.82 -0.70
CA PHE A 161 -1.01 33.54 0.73
C PHE A 161 0.17 34.36 1.24
N GLY A 162 0.35 34.46 2.56
CA GLY A 162 1.49 35.16 3.13
C GLY A 162 1.16 35.78 4.47
N ASN A 163 2.16 35.88 5.34
CA ASN A 163 2.02 36.50 6.64
C ASN A 163 2.93 37.74 6.73
N PRO A 164 2.40 38.95 6.97
CA PRO A 164 3.20 40.17 7.09
C PRO A 164 4.17 40.15 8.28
N ASP A 165 3.91 39.32 9.30
CA ASP A 165 4.75 39.23 10.50
C ASP A 165 6.00 38.36 10.30
N LEU A 166 6.10 37.65 9.17
CA LEU A 166 7.22 36.77 8.84
C LEU A 166 8.21 37.47 7.89
N PRO A 167 9.52 37.15 8.00
CA PRO A 167 10.53 37.70 7.09
C PRO A 167 10.23 37.29 5.64
N PRO A 168 10.62 38.09 4.63
CA PRO A 168 10.37 37.76 3.23
C PRO A 168 10.80 36.33 2.90
N PRO A 169 9.92 35.52 2.25
CA PRO A 169 10.22 34.13 1.98
C PRO A 169 11.41 34.02 1.01
N LYS A 170 12.24 32.99 1.21
CA LYS A 170 13.18 32.58 0.18
C LYS A 170 12.40 32.13 -1.06
N PHE A 171 12.97 32.30 -2.23
CA PHE A 171 12.33 31.82 -3.45
C PHE A 171 12.52 30.30 -3.59
N ALA A 172 11.53 29.58 -3.07
CA ALA A 172 11.45 28.13 -3.08
C ALA A 172 10.02 27.65 -3.34
N ALA A 173 9.87 26.43 -3.87
CA ALA A 173 8.58 25.83 -4.17
C ALA A 173 8.29 24.65 -3.21
N ALA A 174 7.17 24.67 -2.49
CA ALA A 174 6.67 23.50 -1.78
C ALA A 174 5.68 22.75 -2.67
N ILE A 175 5.82 21.44 -2.77
CA ILE A 175 5.03 20.56 -3.66
C ILE A 175 4.38 19.47 -2.80
N SER A 176 3.09 19.22 -2.99
CA SER A 176 2.38 18.17 -2.24
C SER A 176 2.98 16.78 -2.54
N GLU A 177 3.16 15.99 -1.49
CA GLU A 177 3.60 14.58 -1.58
C GLU A 177 2.61 13.67 -2.32
N HIS A 178 1.35 14.10 -2.43
CA HIS A 178 0.28 13.34 -3.06
C HIS A 178 0.23 13.52 -4.58
N LEU A 179 1.05 14.41 -5.15
CA LEU A 179 1.10 14.62 -6.59
C LEU A 179 1.89 13.51 -7.32
N PRO A 180 1.44 13.10 -8.52
CA PRO A 180 2.21 12.16 -9.34
C PRO A 180 3.60 12.72 -9.68
N LYS A 181 4.63 11.86 -9.63
CA LYS A 181 6.04 12.25 -9.90
C LYS A 181 6.24 13.02 -11.21
N GLN A 182 5.48 12.69 -12.25
CA GLN A 182 5.53 13.39 -13.54
C GLN A 182 5.12 14.87 -13.40
N VAL A 183 4.06 15.13 -12.61
CA VAL A 183 3.56 16.47 -12.32
C VAL A 183 4.54 17.21 -11.41
N SER A 184 5.06 16.55 -10.36
CA SER A 184 6.07 17.14 -9.47
C SER A 184 7.33 17.56 -10.23
N ASN A 185 7.86 16.72 -11.12
CA ASN A 185 9.02 17.05 -11.95
C ASN A 185 8.74 18.25 -12.85
N TYR A 186 7.54 18.31 -13.42
CA TYR A 186 7.14 19.42 -14.27
C TYR A 186 7.00 20.74 -13.47
N ILE A 187 6.48 20.67 -12.24
CA ILE A 187 6.42 21.82 -11.33
C ILE A 187 7.82 22.30 -10.95
N ILE A 188 8.76 21.39 -10.68
CA ILE A 188 10.16 21.74 -10.40
C ILE A 188 10.78 22.47 -11.60
N GLU A 189 10.47 22.05 -12.83
CA GLU A 189 10.94 22.71 -14.05
C GLU A 189 10.36 24.13 -14.17
N ILE A 190 9.07 24.32 -13.87
CA ILE A 190 8.43 25.65 -13.80
C ILE A 190 9.05 26.51 -12.69
N ALA A 191 9.32 25.91 -11.52
CA ALA A 191 9.95 26.59 -10.41
C ALA A 191 11.35 27.10 -10.81
N LYS A 192 12.12 26.27 -11.50
CA LYS A 192 13.43 26.64 -12.07
C LYS A 192 13.31 27.78 -13.06
N GLU A 193 12.39 27.71 -14.02
CA GLU A 193 12.14 28.78 -15.00
C GLU A 193 11.73 30.10 -14.33
N SER A 194 10.97 30.00 -13.23
CA SER A 194 10.50 31.16 -12.47
C SER A 194 11.61 31.80 -11.63
N GLY A 195 12.73 31.10 -11.39
CA GLY A 195 13.88 31.56 -10.59
C GLY A 195 13.95 31.00 -9.17
N ALA A 196 13.16 29.97 -8.85
CA ALA A 196 13.24 29.29 -7.56
C ALA A 196 14.60 28.57 -7.42
N THR A 197 15.16 28.65 -6.21
CA THR A 197 16.47 28.05 -5.89
C THR A 197 16.32 26.69 -5.23
N HIS A 198 15.23 26.48 -4.49
CA HIS A 198 14.99 25.29 -3.69
C HIS A 198 13.57 24.78 -3.89
N TYR A 199 13.36 23.53 -3.53
CA TYR A 199 12.04 22.94 -3.39
C TYR A 199 11.96 22.05 -2.16
N ALA A 200 10.75 21.81 -1.67
CA ALA A 200 10.47 20.84 -0.63
C ALA A 200 9.16 20.12 -0.93
N PHE A 201 8.98 18.97 -0.29
CA PHE A 201 7.69 18.30 -0.27
C PHE A 201 6.97 18.60 1.03
N PHE A 202 5.65 18.69 0.98
CA PHE A 202 4.80 18.90 2.15
C PHE A 202 3.52 18.08 2.05
N ASP A 203 2.89 17.83 3.20
CA ASP A 203 1.59 17.15 3.25
C ASP A 203 0.47 18.18 3.38
N ASN A 204 -0.21 18.47 2.28
CA ASN A 204 -1.31 19.44 2.26
C ASN A 204 -2.51 19.00 3.12
N HIS A 205 -2.69 17.69 3.37
CA HIS A 205 -3.77 17.20 4.22
C HIS A 205 -3.50 17.42 5.72
N GLU A 206 -2.25 17.26 6.17
CA GLU A 206 -1.88 17.53 7.56
C GLU A 206 -1.81 19.03 7.86
N GLU A 207 -1.41 19.84 6.88
CA GLU A 207 -1.30 21.30 7.02
C GLU A 207 -2.62 22.05 6.75
N GLU A 208 -3.72 21.33 6.49
CA GLU A 208 -5.05 21.88 6.17
C GLU A 208 -5.02 22.95 5.05
N THR A 209 -4.14 22.76 4.06
CA THR A 209 -3.99 23.67 2.92
C THR A 209 -4.74 23.15 1.71
N ALA A 210 -5.39 24.04 0.98
CA ALA A 210 -6.15 23.67 -0.22
C ALA A 210 -5.24 23.56 -1.45
N GLU A 211 -4.09 24.22 -1.42
CA GLU A 211 -3.10 24.27 -2.49
C GLU A 211 -2.25 23.01 -2.54
N ASP A 212 -1.99 22.52 -3.74
CA ASP A 212 -1.06 21.41 -3.97
C ASP A 212 0.38 21.89 -4.17
N VAL A 213 0.56 23.17 -4.54
CA VAL A 213 1.87 23.78 -4.82
C VAL A 213 1.91 25.19 -4.26
N LEU A 214 2.95 25.52 -3.49
CA LEU A 214 3.16 26.83 -2.89
C LEU A 214 4.49 27.43 -3.35
N PHE A 215 4.43 28.56 -4.07
CA PHE A 215 5.62 29.35 -4.39
C PHE A 215 5.90 30.39 -3.30
N GLY A 216 7.11 30.37 -2.75
CA GLY A 216 7.51 31.25 -1.64
C GLY A 216 7.07 30.74 -0.28
N ALA A 217 7.06 29.42 -0.08
CA ALA A 217 6.81 28.83 1.25
C ALA A 217 8.00 29.09 2.19
N TYR A 218 7.71 29.45 3.45
CA TYR A 218 8.72 29.89 4.42
C TYR A 218 9.71 28.80 4.85
N HIS A 219 9.39 27.52 4.63
CA HIS A 219 10.20 26.35 5.04
C HIS A 219 10.56 25.40 3.89
N ALA A 220 10.61 25.89 2.65
CA ALA A 220 10.81 25.05 1.46
C ALA A 220 12.28 24.90 1.01
N ASP A 221 13.24 24.84 1.93
CA ASP A 221 14.68 24.77 1.62
C ASP A 221 15.32 23.37 1.76
N SER A 222 14.52 22.30 1.59
CA SER A 222 14.99 20.92 1.75
C SER A 222 15.90 20.43 0.62
N PHE A 223 15.61 20.81 -0.64
CA PHE A 223 16.34 20.36 -1.82
C PHE A 223 16.73 21.55 -2.70
N GLU A 224 17.95 21.53 -3.25
CA GLU A 224 18.44 22.54 -4.20
C GLU A 224 18.05 22.15 -5.64
N ILE A 225 17.63 23.14 -6.43
CA ILE A 225 17.30 22.95 -7.85
C ILE A 225 18.60 23.10 -8.67
N ALA A 226 19.07 22.00 -9.28
CA ALA A 226 20.21 21.97 -10.20
C ALA A 226 19.80 22.28 -11.65
#